data_AF-A0A9X0D2B2-F1
#
_entry.id   AF-A0A9X0D2B2-F1
#
_cell.length_a   1.000
_cell.length_b   1.000
_cell.length_c   1.000
_cell.angle_alpha   90.00
_cell.angle_beta   90.00
_cell.angle_gamma   90.00
#
_symmetry.space_group_name_H-M   'P 1'
#
loop_
_entity.id
_entity.type
_entity.pdbx_description
1 polymer ?
#
loop_
_entity_poly.entity_id
_entity_poly.type
_entity_poly.pdbx_seq_one_letter_code
_entity_poly.pdbx_strand_id
1 'polypeptide(L)'
;MWLEVGRTNNHPGVVASYFIDCAKCWGHRLCNSWRHGTENVRIAAIQRYLRHEAGDSWSGRKAFFTEDQLLNQRIEAWWGQLRRGASDWWITHFKDLRDRGLYCDANAVHVECLLFCYMALIREELQRVARLWNLHRIRPSTRNNSFSPWSTCLLYHHPEMTGAEECKHDVDIDELDVARDMCCVMTFYGFIA
;
A
#
# COMPACT_ATOMS: atom_id res chain seq x y z
N MET A 1 2.80 6.17 5.79
CA MET A 1 3.30 5.29 4.71
C MET A 1 3.66 3.95 5.31
N TRP A 2 3.33 2.89 4.59
CA TRP A 2 3.52 1.51 4.98
C TRP A 2 4.08 0.76 3.77
N LEU A 3 5.21 0.06 3.94
CA LEU A 3 5.94 -0.60 2.86
C LEU A 3 6.28 -2.02 3.29
N GLU A 4 5.99 -3.00 2.45
CA GLU A 4 6.33 -4.39 2.68
C GLU A 4 6.95 -5.03 1.45
N VAL A 5 7.77 -6.05 1.70
CA VAL A 5 8.32 -6.91 0.65
C VAL A 5 7.52 -8.20 0.59
N GLY A 6 7.16 -8.58 -0.63
CA GLY A 6 6.41 -9.78 -0.93
C GLY A 6 7.02 -10.58 -2.05
N ARG A 7 6.62 -11.84 -2.11
CA ARG A 7 7.03 -12.77 -3.18
C ARG A 7 6.43 -12.38 -4.54
N THR A 8 5.23 -11.80 -4.53
CA THR A 8 4.51 -11.38 -5.72
C THR A 8 3.66 -10.15 -5.41
N ASN A 9 3.57 -9.24 -6.38
CA ASN A 9 2.67 -8.09 -6.37
C ASN A 9 1.46 -8.29 -7.30
N ASN A 10 1.38 -9.43 -8.01
CA ASN A 10 0.34 -9.71 -9.00
C ASN A 10 -0.75 -10.63 -8.47
N HIS A 11 -0.56 -11.25 -7.29
CA HIS A 11 -1.57 -12.14 -6.71
C HIS A 11 -2.53 -11.35 -5.82
N PRO A 12 -3.84 -11.26 -6.17
CA PRO A 12 -4.79 -10.40 -5.46
C PRO A 12 -4.89 -10.72 -3.96
N GLY A 13 -4.75 -11.99 -3.56
CA GLY A 13 -4.78 -12.39 -2.15
C GLY A 13 -3.59 -11.89 -1.33
N VAL A 14 -2.40 -11.79 -1.94
CA VAL A 14 -1.20 -11.29 -1.27
C VAL A 14 -1.27 -9.77 -1.10
N VAL A 15 -1.75 -9.07 -2.13
CA VAL A 15 -1.96 -7.62 -2.04
C VAL A 15 -3.06 -7.28 -1.03
N ALA A 16 -4.14 -8.08 -1.00
CA ALA A 16 -5.22 -7.93 -0.03
C ALA A 16 -4.77 -8.21 1.41
N SER A 17 -3.92 -9.21 1.66
CA SER A 17 -3.39 -9.46 3.02
C SER A 17 -2.58 -8.27 3.52
N TYR A 18 -1.76 -7.66 2.66
CA TYR A 18 -1.03 -6.44 3.01
C TYR A 18 -1.95 -5.26 3.31
N PHE A 19 -3.05 -5.12 2.58
CA PHE A 19 -4.06 -4.11 2.86
C PHE A 19 -4.68 -4.32 4.26
N ILE A 20 -5.07 -5.55 4.59
CA ILE A 20 -5.63 -5.88 5.90
C ILE A 20 -4.62 -5.65 7.02
N ASP A 21 -3.37 -6.09 6.87
CA ASP A 21 -2.35 -5.90 7.90
C ASP A 21 -2.06 -4.41 8.13
N CYS A 22 -2.08 -3.60 7.07
CA CYS A 22 -2.02 -2.15 7.19
C CYS A 22 -3.26 -1.60 7.95
N ALA A 23 -4.46 -2.08 7.61
CA ALA A 23 -5.70 -1.66 8.25
C ALA A 23 -5.77 -2.04 9.74
N LYS A 24 -5.23 -3.20 10.12
CA LYS A 24 -5.08 -3.64 11.51
C LYS A 24 -4.21 -2.69 12.32
N CYS A 25 -3.10 -2.23 11.75
CA CYS A 25 -2.16 -1.37 12.46
C CYS A 25 -2.58 0.10 12.50
N TRP A 26 -3.26 0.59 11.45
CA TRP A 26 -3.44 2.03 11.23
C TRP A 26 -4.89 2.45 10.97
N GLY A 27 -5.86 1.53 11.03
CA GLY A 27 -7.21 1.74 10.52
C GLY A 27 -7.27 1.74 9.00
N HIS A 28 -8.47 1.84 8.45
CA HIS A 28 -8.69 1.99 7.01
C HIS A 28 -9.15 3.41 6.68
N ARG A 29 -8.99 3.82 5.43
CA ARG A 29 -9.43 5.14 4.97
C ARG A 29 -10.90 5.12 4.57
N LEU A 30 -11.59 6.26 4.69
CA LEU A 30 -12.93 6.50 4.16
C LEU A 30 -13.13 6.03 2.71
N CYS A 31 -12.14 6.31 1.86
CA CYS A 31 -12.19 5.97 0.46
C CYS A 31 -10.81 5.63 -0.09
N ASN A 32 -10.75 4.56 -0.88
CA ASN A 32 -9.54 4.10 -1.54
C ASN A 32 -9.64 4.27 -3.05
N SER A 33 -8.48 4.56 -3.63
CA SER A 33 -8.34 5.04 -4.98
C SER A 33 -7.11 4.34 -5.57
N TRP A 34 -7.33 3.50 -6.58
CA TRP A 34 -6.30 2.59 -7.12
C TRP A 34 -6.35 2.53 -8.63
N ARG A 35 -5.26 2.09 -9.26
CA ARG A 35 -5.24 1.82 -10.71
C ARG A 35 -6.10 0.61 -11.06
N HIS A 36 -6.61 0.61 -12.29
CA HIS A 36 -7.22 -0.57 -12.89
C HIS A 36 -6.21 -1.73 -12.91
N GLY A 37 -6.53 -2.79 -12.18
CA GLY A 37 -5.67 -3.96 -12.03
C GLY A 37 -6.44 -5.09 -11.36
N THR A 38 -6.25 -6.31 -11.87
CA THR A 38 -6.91 -7.51 -11.31
C THR A 38 -6.42 -7.82 -9.89
N GLU A 39 -5.20 -7.40 -9.57
CA GLU A 39 -4.59 -7.50 -8.25
C GLU A 39 -5.33 -6.69 -7.17
N ASN A 40 -6.05 -5.62 -7.55
CA ASN A 40 -6.74 -4.73 -6.60
C ASN A 40 -8.22 -5.10 -6.39
N VAL A 41 -8.75 -6.09 -7.11
CA VAL A 41 -10.17 -6.47 -7.05
C VAL A 41 -10.57 -6.91 -5.64
N ARG A 42 -9.71 -7.65 -4.95
CA ARG A 42 -9.98 -8.10 -3.57
C ARG A 42 -9.95 -6.93 -2.58
N ILE A 43 -9.04 -5.97 -2.75
CA ILE A 43 -9.01 -4.76 -1.92
C ILE A 43 -10.31 -3.97 -2.10
N ALA A 44 -10.80 -3.84 -3.32
CA ALA A 44 -12.07 -3.17 -3.59
C ALA A 44 -13.25 -3.84 -2.88
N ALA A 45 -13.29 -5.18 -2.89
CA ALA A 45 -14.33 -5.94 -2.19
C ALA A 45 -14.24 -5.76 -0.67
N ILE A 46 -13.03 -5.92 -0.10
CA ILE A 46 -12.78 -5.76 1.34
C ILE A 46 -13.14 -4.34 1.80
N GLN A 47 -12.70 -3.31 1.08
CA GLN A 47 -12.98 -1.92 1.41
C GLN A 47 -14.50 -1.62 1.38
N ARG A 48 -15.24 -2.22 0.45
CA ARG A 48 -16.70 -2.08 0.38
C ARG A 48 -17.40 -2.81 1.53
N TYR A 49 -16.87 -3.96 1.94
CA TYR A 49 -17.36 -4.74 3.07
C TYR A 49 -17.18 -3.98 4.39
N LEU A 50 -15.95 -3.53 4.69
CA LEU A 50 -15.62 -2.75 5.89
C LEU A 50 -16.41 -1.43 6.00
N ARG A 51 -16.94 -0.93 4.88
CA ARG A 51 -17.75 0.31 4.82
C ARG A 51 -19.20 0.07 4.42
N HIS A 52 -19.69 -1.17 4.50
CA HIS A 52 -21.05 -1.49 4.08
C HIS A 52 -22.09 -0.81 4.96
N GLU A 53 -21.85 -0.77 6.27
CA GLU A 53 -22.77 -0.18 7.26
C GLU A 53 -22.45 1.29 7.58
N ALA A 54 -21.46 1.88 6.90
CA ALA A 54 -21.10 3.28 7.13
C ALA A 54 -22.26 4.21 6.71
N GLY A 55 -22.69 5.08 7.63
CA GLY A 55 -23.79 6.03 7.40
C GLY A 55 -23.42 7.27 6.57
N ASP A 56 -22.25 7.31 5.93
CA ASP A 56 -21.75 8.49 5.22
C ASP A 56 -21.86 8.40 3.70
N SER A 57 -21.51 9.50 3.02
CA SER A 57 -21.61 9.65 1.57
C SER A 57 -20.62 8.77 0.78
N TRP A 58 -19.63 8.17 1.45
CA TRP A 58 -18.56 7.35 0.89
C TRP A 58 -18.74 5.86 1.18
N SER A 59 -19.88 5.44 1.72
CA SER A 59 -20.19 4.06 2.05
C SER A 59 -20.42 3.16 0.84
N GLY A 60 -20.36 1.85 1.07
CA GLY A 60 -20.62 0.82 0.06
C GLY A 60 -19.80 1.02 -1.21
N ARG A 61 -20.45 1.09 -2.38
CA ARG A 61 -19.77 1.17 -3.69
C ARG A 61 -18.84 2.38 -3.83
N LYS A 62 -19.09 3.48 -3.12
CA LYS A 62 -18.29 4.71 -3.18
C LYS A 62 -17.02 4.64 -2.31
N ALA A 63 -16.88 3.61 -1.47
CA ALA A 63 -15.71 3.39 -0.63
C ALA A 63 -14.46 3.02 -1.45
N PHE A 64 -14.65 2.59 -2.70
CA PHE A 64 -13.57 2.27 -3.62
C PHE A 64 -13.92 2.72 -5.04
N PHE A 65 -13.06 3.54 -5.62
CA PHE A 65 -13.14 3.93 -7.02
C PHE A 65 -11.79 3.73 -7.72
N THR A 66 -11.84 3.63 -9.03
CA THR A 66 -10.64 3.45 -9.84
C THR A 66 -10.17 4.80 -10.35
N GLU A 67 -8.87 5.06 -10.18
CA GLU A 67 -8.25 6.32 -10.56
C GLU A 67 -8.12 6.46 -12.08
N ASP A 68 -8.35 7.68 -12.55
CA ASP A 68 -7.82 8.12 -13.83
C ASP A 68 -6.29 8.31 -13.71
N GLN A 69 -5.56 8.13 -14.82
CA GLN A 69 -4.10 8.21 -14.85
C GLN A 69 -3.54 9.55 -14.34
N LEU A 70 -4.35 10.60 -14.39
CA LEU A 70 -4.01 11.93 -13.88
C LEU A 70 -3.94 12.00 -12.34
N LEU A 71 -4.66 11.14 -11.62
CA LEU A 71 -4.68 11.12 -10.14
C LEU A 71 -3.48 10.38 -9.54
N ASN A 72 -2.89 9.47 -10.31
CA ASN A 72 -1.77 8.62 -9.91
C ASN A 72 -0.42 9.38 -9.82
N GLN A 73 -0.37 10.68 -10.16
CA GLN A 73 0.87 11.46 -10.19
C GLN A 73 1.63 11.48 -8.86
N ARG A 74 0.91 11.58 -7.73
CA ARG A 74 1.55 11.70 -6.41
C ARG A 74 2.30 10.42 -6.03
N ILE A 75 1.69 9.27 -6.27
CA ILE A 75 2.31 7.98 -5.96
C ILE A 75 3.42 7.64 -6.96
N GLU A 76 3.28 7.98 -8.25
CA GLU A 76 4.37 7.84 -9.23
C GLU A 76 5.58 8.73 -8.91
N ALA A 77 5.35 9.98 -8.50
CA ALA A 77 6.42 10.87 -8.03
C ALA A 77 7.12 10.30 -6.78
N TRP A 78 6.36 9.65 -5.90
CA TRP A 78 6.92 8.97 -4.73
C TRP A 78 7.74 7.73 -5.12
N TRP A 79 7.24 6.88 -6.03
CA TRP A 79 7.99 5.74 -6.56
C TRP A 79 9.31 6.17 -7.19
N GLY A 80 9.33 7.32 -7.88
CA GLY A 80 10.57 7.91 -8.41
C GLY A 80 11.58 8.28 -7.32
N GLN A 81 11.11 8.77 -6.16
CA GLN A 81 11.98 9.07 -5.01
C GLN A 81 12.50 7.80 -4.34
N LEU A 82 11.63 6.81 -4.11
CA LEU A 82 12.03 5.50 -3.58
C LEU A 82 13.10 4.87 -4.46
N ARG A 83 12.89 4.88 -5.79
CA ARG A 83 13.84 4.33 -6.74
C ARG A 83 15.21 4.96 -6.58
N ARG A 84 15.30 6.29 -6.68
CA ARG A 84 16.59 7.02 -6.56
C ARG A 84 17.23 6.88 -5.17
N GLY A 85 16.44 6.79 -4.11
CA GLY A 85 16.95 6.83 -2.74
C GLY A 85 17.28 5.48 -2.11
N ALA A 86 16.65 4.39 -2.56
CA ALA A 86 16.75 3.10 -1.87
C ALA A 86 16.70 1.87 -2.79
N SER A 87 16.05 1.92 -3.95
CA SER A 87 15.85 0.70 -4.77
C SER A 87 16.79 0.55 -5.96
N ASP A 88 17.39 1.63 -6.48
CA ASP A 88 18.18 1.58 -7.71
C ASP A 88 19.40 0.64 -7.62
N TRP A 89 20.05 0.64 -6.46
CA TRP A 89 21.16 -0.27 -6.17
C TRP A 89 20.71 -1.74 -6.22
N TRP A 90 19.62 -2.10 -5.52
CA TRP A 90 19.07 -3.45 -5.52
C TRP A 90 18.69 -3.91 -6.93
N ILE A 91 18.03 -3.05 -7.69
CA ILE A 91 17.64 -3.34 -9.08
C ILE A 91 18.88 -3.63 -9.92
N THR A 92 19.94 -2.83 -9.77
CA THR A 92 21.20 -3.01 -10.51
C THR A 92 21.91 -4.28 -10.08
N HIS A 93 21.97 -4.57 -8.78
CA HIS A 93 22.57 -5.78 -8.22
C HIS A 93 21.93 -7.06 -8.76
N PHE A 94 20.59 -7.16 -8.73
CA PHE A 94 19.91 -8.35 -9.25
C PHE A 94 20.02 -8.49 -10.78
N LYS A 95 20.11 -7.37 -11.51
CA LYS A 95 20.42 -7.41 -12.95
C LYS A 95 21.82 -7.96 -13.21
N ASP A 96 22.84 -7.50 -12.47
CA ASP A 96 24.21 -8.02 -12.61
C ASP A 96 24.28 -9.53 -12.34
N LEU A 97 23.60 -10.01 -11.29
CA LEU A 97 23.52 -11.44 -11.01
C LEU A 97 22.94 -12.24 -12.18
N ARG A 98 21.91 -11.73 -12.83
CA ARG A 98 21.31 -12.36 -14.01
C ARG A 98 22.24 -12.31 -15.20
N ASP A 99 22.81 -11.14 -15.48
CA ASP A 99 23.64 -10.91 -16.67
C ASP A 99 24.96 -11.69 -16.61
N ARG A 100 25.45 -12.01 -15.40
CA ARG A 100 26.59 -12.91 -15.14
C ARG A 100 26.23 -14.40 -15.11
N GLY A 101 24.96 -14.75 -15.29
CA GLY A 101 24.47 -16.13 -15.25
C GLY A 101 24.43 -16.76 -13.84
N LEU A 102 24.55 -15.96 -12.78
CA LEU A 102 24.47 -16.41 -11.38
C LEU A 102 23.02 -16.53 -10.90
N TYR A 103 22.09 -15.87 -11.58
CA TYR A 103 20.66 -15.93 -11.30
C TYR A 103 19.85 -16.22 -12.56
N CYS A 104 18.84 -17.08 -12.44
CA CYS A 104 17.88 -17.39 -13.48
C CYS A 104 16.48 -17.37 -12.86
N ASP A 105 15.62 -16.50 -13.35
CA ASP A 105 14.23 -16.33 -12.91
C ASP A 105 13.31 -17.50 -13.29
N ALA A 106 13.70 -18.29 -14.30
CA ALA A 106 13.04 -19.55 -14.63
C ALA A 106 13.44 -20.70 -13.69
N ASN A 107 14.48 -20.54 -12.87
CA ASN A 107 14.92 -21.57 -11.92
C ASN A 107 14.33 -21.30 -10.52
N ALA A 108 13.38 -22.13 -10.11
CA ALA A 108 12.71 -22.01 -8.81
C ALA A 108 13.69 -22.02 -7.62
N VAL A 109 14.77 -22.82 -7.68
CA VAL A 109 15.77 -22.87 -6.60
C VAL A 109 16.51 -21.53 -6.49
N HIS A 110 16.88 -20.93 -7.62
CA HIS A 110 17.54 -19.62 -7.62
C HIS A 110 16.62 -18.53 -7.07
N VAL A 111 15.32 -18.58 -7.41
CA VAL A 111 14.30 -17.67 -6.86
C VAL A 111 14.18 -17.83 -5.34
N GLU A 112 14.05 -19.07 -4.83
CA GLU A 112 13.99 -19.30 -3.38
C GLU A 112 15.25 -18.84 -2.66
N CYS A 113 16.44 -19.12 -3.21
CA CYS A 113 17.70 -18.70 -2.63
C CYS A 113 17.80 -17.16 -2.57
N LEU A 114 17.39 -16.44 -3.62
CA LEU A 114 17.37 -14.98 -3.59
C LEU A 114 16.41 -14.45 -2.54
N LEU A 115 15.19 -14.99 -2.48
CA LEU A 115 14.21 -14.59 -1.47
C LEU A 115 14.73 -14.84 -0.06
N PHE A 116 15.27 -16.02 0.20
CA PHE A 116 15.84 -16.37 1.50
C PHE A 116 16.98 -15.43 1.91
N CYS A 117 17.92 -15.14 1.01
CA CYS A 117 19.10 -14.33 1.32
C CYS A 117 18.78 -12.83 1.45
N TYR A 118 17.89 -12.30 0.61
CA TYR A 118 17.75 -10.85 0.45
C TYR A 118 16.43 -10.28 0.96
N MET A 119 15.37 -11.09 1.12
CA MET A 119 14.04 -10.56 1.48
C MET A 119 14.06 -9.86 2.84
N ALA A 120 14.76 -10.38 3.83
CA ALA A 120 14.89 -9.73 5.14
C ALA A 120 15.62 -8.38 5.05
N LEU A 121 16.72 -8.33 4.28
CA LEU A 121 17.51 -7.10 4.09
C LEU A 121 16.71 -6.02 3.36
N ILE A 122 16.00 -6.41 2.30
CA ILE A 122 15.13 -5.49 1.55
C ILE A 122 13.99 -5.00 2.43
N ARG A 123 13.38 -5.88 3.25
CA ARG A 123 12.34 -5.48 4.20
C ARG A 123 12.87 -4.42 5.16
N GLU A 124 14.03 -4.64 5.76
CA GLU A 124 14.62 -3.69 6.70
C GLU A 124 14.86 -2.32 6.08
N GLU A 125 15.43 -2.29 4.87
CA GLU A 125 15.66 -1.05 4.12
C GLU A 125 14.34 -0.33 3.77
N LEU A 126 13.32 -1.07 3.32
CA LEU A 126 11.99 -0.49 3.06
C LEU A 126 11.36 0.07 4.33
N GLN A 127 11.48 -0.63 5.46
CA GLN A 127 10.99 -0.15 6.75
C GLN A 127 11.74 1.10 7.21
N ARG A 128 13.05 1.18 6.97
CA ARG A 128 13.85 2.39 7.21
C ARG A 128 13.36 3.57 6.37
N VAL A 129 13.11 3.34 5.07
CA VAL A 129 12.55 4.36 4.18
C VAL A 129 11.17 4.82 4.67
N ALA A 130 10.29 3.89 5.05
CA ALA A 130 8.96 4.21 5.56
C ALA A 130 9.05 5.07 6.84
N ARG A 131 9.94 4.76 7.78
CA ARG A 131 10.17 5.56 8.98
C ARG A 131 10.64 6.97 8.64
N LEU A 132 11.66 7.10 7.79
CA LEU A 132 12.17 8.40 7.35
C LEU A 132 11.08 9.21 6.64
N TRP A 133 10.30 8.57 5.78
CA TRP A 133 9.17 9.21 5.10
C TRP A 133 8.07 9.64 6.08
N ASN A 134 7.75 8.84 7.09
CA ASN A 134 6.70 9.23 8.04
C ASN A 134 7.16 10.40 8.93
N LEU A 135 8.46 10.46 9.26
CA LEU A 135 9.03 11.47 10.15
C LEU A 135 9.53 12.73 9.44
N HIS A 136 9.71 12.71 8.12
CA HIS A 136 10.20 13.88 7.40
C HIS A 136 9.23 15.05 7.55
N ARG A 137 9.79 16.25 7.71
CA ARG A 137 9.03 17.50 7.75
C ARG A 137 8.68 17.88 6.33
N ILE A 138 7.40 18.13 6.09
CA ILE A 138 6.94 18.60 4.79
C ILE A 138 7.45 20.03 4.61
N ARG A 139 8.09 20.28 3.47
CA ARG A 139 8.59 21.62 3.14
C ARG A 139 7.39 22.56 2.97
N PRO A 140 7.36 23.74 3.62
CA PRO A 140 6.31 24.72 3.41
C PRO A 140 6.22 25.10 1.93
N SER A 141 5.00 25.16 1.40
CA SER A 141 4.78 25.64 0.04
C SER A 141 4.90 27.17 -0.01
N THR A 142 5.57 27.71 -1.03
CA THR A 142 5.74 29.18 -1.19
C THR A 142 4.42 29.93 -1.31
N ARG A 143 3.32 29.24 -1.65
CA ARG A 143 1.99 29.81 -1.86
C ARG A 143 1.09 29.79 -0.62
N ASN A 144 1.49 29.07 0.44
CA ASN A 144 0.71 28.95 1.67
C ASN A 144 1.65 28.99 2.88
N ASN A 145 1.90 30.19 3.39
CA ASN A 145 2.84 30.48 4.48
C ASN A 145 2.31 30.12 5.87
N SER A 146 1.07 29.60 5.95
CA SER A 146 0.35 29.25 7.17
C SER A 146 0.57 27.80 7.63
N PHE A 147 1.21 26.95 6.83
CA PHE A 147 1.54 25.58 7.24
C PHE A 147 2.88 25.55 7.97
N SER A 148 2.84 25.40 9.29
CA SER A 148 4.02 25.05 10.10
C SER A 148 4.63 23.74 9.59
N PRO A 149 5.96 23.53 9.68
CA PRO A 149 6.60 22.34 9.14
C PRO A 149 6.33 21.14 10.06
N TRP A 150 5.19 20.50 9.84
CA TRP A 150 4.76 19.27 10.50
C TRP A 150 5.29 18.04 9.75
N SER A 151 5.51 16.94 10.48
CA SER A 151 5.84 15.67 9.86
C SER A 151 4.58 15.00 9.32
N THR A 152 4.73 14.15 8.30
CA THR A 152 3.61 13.38 7.73
C THR A 152 2.89 12.57 8.82
N CYS A 153 3.65 12.00 9.77
CA CYS A 153 3.12 11.27 10.91
C CYS A 153 2.21 12.15 11.78
N LEU A 154 2.63 13.38 12.09
CA LEU A 154 1.84 14.26 12.94
C LEU A 154 0.54 14.70 12.28
N LEU A 155 0.56 14.98 10.97
CA LEU A 155 -0.65 15.30 10.20
C LEU A 155 -1.64 14.13 10.15
N TYR A 156 -1.14 12.89 10.18
CA TYR A 156 -1.98 11.70 10.17
C TYR A 156 -2.65 11.44 11.53
N HIS A 157 -1.93 11.64 12.64
CA HIS A 157 -2.46 11.36 13.98
C HIS A 157 -3.22 12.52 14.61
N HIS A 158 -3.00 13.75 14.11
CA HIS A 158 -3.57 14.97 14.67
C HIS A 158 -4.03 15.93 13.56
N PRO A 159 -4.99 15.54 12.71
CA PRO A 159 -5.50 16.39 11.65
C PRO A 159 -6.11 17.70 12.18
N GLU A 160 -6.66 17.69 13.40
CA GLU A 160 -7.26 18.84 14.09
C GLU A 160 -6.30 20.02 14.25
N MET A 161 -5.00 19.76 14.39
CA MET A 161 -3.97 20.81 14.51
C MET A 161 -3.80 21.62 13.21
N THR A 162 -4.34 21.14 12.09
CA THR A 162 -4.27 21.82 10.79
C THR A 162 -5.62 22.22 10.23
N GLY A 163 -6.71 22.02 11.00
CA GLY A 163 -8.08 22.17 10.52
C GLY A 163 -8.45 21.17 9.42
N ALA A 164 -7.71 20.07 9.30
CA ALA A 164 -8.02 18.99 8.38
C ALA A 164 -9.04 18.03 9.01
N GLU A 165 -9.80 17.33 8.17
CA GLU A 165 -10.80 16.35 8.61
C GLU A 165 -10.16 14.97 8.83
N GLU A 166 -10.59 14.29 9.90
CA GLU A 166 -10.21 12.90 10.16
C GLU A 166 -10.82 11.98 9.09
N CYS A 167 -9.94 11.24 8.40
CA CYS A 167 -10.31 10.35 7.30
C CYS A 167 -10.06 8.88 7.63
N LYS A 168 -9.52 8.58 8.81
CA LYS A 168 -9.32 7.23 9.32
C LYS A 168 -10.64 6.71 9.90
N HIS A 169 -10.90 5.43 9.68
CA HIS A 169 -11.91 4.65 10.40
C HIS A 169 -11.21 3.50 11.09
N ASP A 170 -11.46 3.38 12.40
CA ASP A 170 -11.06 2.19 13.15
C ASP A 170 -11.83 0.99 12.62
N VAL A 171 -11.20 -0.18 12.71
CA VAL A 171 -11.76 -1.43 12.18
C VAL A 171 -12.03 -2.36 13.33
N ASP A 172 -13.20 -2.99 13.31
CA ASP A 172 -13.49 -4.09 14.23
C ASP A 172 -12.61 -5.30 13.89
N ILE A 173 -12.05 -5.93 14.92
CA ILE A 173 -11.20 -7.10 14.78
C ILE A 173 -11.99 -8.26 14.16
N ASP A 174 -13.26 -8.41 14.52
CA ASP A 174 -14.13 -9.46 13.99
C ASP A 174 -14.38 -9.28 12.48
N GLU A 175 -14.64 -8.04 12.05
CA GLU A 175 -14.78 -7.70 10.62
C GLU A 175 -13.47 -7.93 9.84
N LEU A 176 -12.32 -7.66 10.46
CA LEU A 176 -11.02 -7.89 9.84
C LEU A 176 -10.71 -9.37 9.63
N ASP A 177 -11.15 -10.24 10.54
CA ASP A 177 -10.94 -11.67 10.42
C ASP A 177 -11.86 -12.26 9.33
N VAL A 178 -13.09 -11.77 9.19
CA VAL A 178 -13.93 -12.07 8.02
C VAL A 178 -13.29 -11.55 6.73
N ALA A 179 -12.72 -10.35 6.74
CA ALA A 179 -12.00 -9.80 5.58
C ALA A 179 -10.77 -10.65 5.20
N ARG A 180 -10.08 -11.27 6.17
CA ARG A 180 -8.96 -12.18 5.88
C ARG A 180 -9.39 -13.41 5.10
N ASP A 181 -10.57 -13.94 5.36
CA ASP A 181 -11.09 -15.08 4.58
C ASP A 181 -11.34 -14.67 3.12
N MET A 182 -11.71 -13.42 2.87
CA MET A 182 -11.82 -12.86 1.51
C MET A 182 -10.46 -12.74 0.79
N CYS A 183 -9.33 -12.74 1.52
CA CYS A 183 -8.01 -12.81 0.90
C CYS A 183 -7.73 -14.19 0.29
N CYS A 184 -8.34 -15.25 0.81
CA CYS A 184 -8.16 -16.63 0.36
C CYS A 184 -9.24 -17.06 -0.66
N VAL A 185 -10.48 -16.63 -0.45
CA VAL A 185 -11.65 -17.13 -1.20
C VAL A 185 -12.11 -16.13 -2.25
N MET A 186 -12.07 -16.54 -3.52
CA MET A 186 -13.03 -16.09 -4.53
C MET A 186 -13.13 -17.16 -5.63
N THR A 187 -13.78 -18.28 -5.31
CA THR A 187 -14.62 -18.94 -6.32
C THR A 187 -15.80 -18.00 -6.55
N PHE A 188 -15.78 -17.28 -7.66
CA PHE A 188 -16.96 -16.58 -8.14
C PHE A 188 -18.08 -17.61 -8.31
N TYR A 189 -18.99 -17.73 -7.33
CA TYR A 189 -20.36 -18.08 -7.67
C TYR A 189 -20.98 -16.80 -8.18
N GLY A 190 -20.95 -16.66 -9.51
CA GLY A 190 -21.72 -15.65 -10.21
C GLY A 190 -23.20 -15.86 -9.89
N PHE A 191 -23.82 -14.82 -9.38
CA PHE A 191 -25.26 -14.59 -9.57
C PHE A 191 -25.46 -13.10 -9.82
N ILE A 192 -26.53 -12.81 -10.57
CA ILE A 192 -26.89 -11.58 -11.29
C ILE A 192 -26.44 -11.67 -12.77
N ALA A 193 -27.30 -12.03 -13.72
CA ALA A 193 -28.76 -12.25 -13.70
C ALA A 193 -29.15 -13.44 -14.60
#